data_AF-A4HSE8-F1
#
_entry.id   AF-A4HSE8-F1
#
_cell.length_a   1.000
_cell.length_b   1.000
_cell.length_c   1.000
_cell.angle_alpha   90.00
_cell.angle_beta   90.00
_cell.angle_gamma   90.00
#
_symmetry.space_group_name_H-M   'P 1'
#
loop_
_entity.id
_entity.type
_entity.pdbx_description
1 polymer ?
#
loop_
_entity_poly.entity_id
_entity_poly.type
_entity_poly.pdbx_seq_one_letter_code
_entity_poly.pdbx_strand_id
1 'polypeptide(L)'
;MASAGAPAAPTSRLCAELDALETTSLQRLPIDDARRVLSRLDDVDAQLCRSAGVAVLISDSSEGAVPCTAERGTSPSAHDSSMGTLKQLRSTFAAQLTISQQDALMRVLYACMASCASGVTAPTSEASCWAPIGAHNAHAPLSPAGVRRLYEWHAALHDAAGDGAVVRALMSR
;
A
#
# COMPACT_ATOMS: atom_id res chain seq x y z
N MET A 1 -10.11 -35.87 -8.55
CA MET A 1 -10.75 -34.59 -8.93
C MET A 1 -10.20 -33.51 -8.01
N ALA A 2 -9.08 -32.88 -8.39
CA ALA A 2 -8.59 -31.70 -7.69
C ALA A 2 -9.27 -30.49 -8.32
N SER A 3 -10.30 -29.96 -7.67
CA SER A 3 -10.82 -28.63 -7.98
C SER A 3 -9.71 -27.65 -7.61
N ALA A 4 -8.91 -27.27 -8.60
CA ALA A 4 -8.02 -26.13 -8.48
C ALA A 4 -8.92 -24.91 -8.25
N GLY A 5 -9.09 -24.52 -6.99
CA GLY A 5 -9.87 -23.35 -6.61
C GLY A 5 -9.34 -22.16 -7.39
N ALA A 6 -10.24 -21.49 -8.12
CA ALA A 6 -9.89 -20.26 -8.82
C ALA A 6 -9.23 -19.30 -7.81
N PRO A 7 -8.11 -18.65 -8.18
CA PRO A 7 -7.44 -17.73 -7.28
C PRO A 7 -8.45 -16.67 -6.83
N ALA A 8 -8.60 -16.52 -5.51
CA ALA A 8 -9.47 -15.52 -4.92
C ALA A 8 -9.12 -14.13 -5.47
N ALA A 9 -10.12 -13.31 -5.77
CA ALA A 9 -9.90 -11.95 -6.26
C ALA A 9 -9.01 -11.17 -5.29
N PRO A 10 -8.10 -10.29 -5.77
CA PRO A 10 -7.18 -9.55 -4.91
C PRO A 10 -7.85 -8.87 -3.71
N THR A 11 -9.01 -8.25 -3.92
CA THR A 11 -9.82 -7.66 -2.83
C THR A 11 -10.23 -8.67 -1.77
N SER A 12 -10.74 -9.85 -2.16
CA SER A 12 -11.14 -10.89 -1.21
C SER A 12 -9.95 -11.46 -0.43
N ARG A 13 -8.78 -11.55 -1.05
CA ARG A 13 -7.55 -11.98 -0.37
C ARG A 13 -7.07 -10.92 0.62
N LEU A 14 -7.12 -9.64 0.25
CA LEU A 14 -6.82 -8.54 1.16
C LEU A 14 -7.76 -8.55 2.38
N CYS A 15 -9.07 -8.67 2.17
CA CYS A 15 -10.04 -8.76 3.26
C CYS A 15 -9.72 -9.91 4.22
N ALA A 16 -9.43 -11.10 3.70
CA ALA A 16 -9.05 -12.24 4.54
C ALA A 16 -7.75 -12.01 5.33
N GLU A 17 -6.75 -11.34 4.73
CA GLU A 17 -5.52 -10.96 5.44
C GLU A 17 -5.79 -9.90 6.52
N LEU A 18 -6.72 -8.96 6.29
CA LEU A 18 -7.14 -7.96 7.29
C LEU A 18 -7.93 -8.60 8.44
N ASP A 19 -8.83 -9.54 8.14
CA ASP A 19 -9.60 -10.28 9.14
C ASP A 19 -8.68 -11.12 10.04
N ALA A 20 -7.63 -11.73 9.46
CA ALA A 20 -6.61 -12.45 10.23
C ALA A 20 -5.80 -11.54 11.19
N LEU A 21 -5.78 -10.24 10.93
CA LEU A 21 -5.09 -9.23 11.76
C LEU A 21 -6.04 -8.48 12.70
N GLU A 22 -7.34 -8.79 12.70
CA GLU A 22 -8.35 -8.07 13.48
C GLU A 22 -7.94 -7.91 14.96
N THR A 23 -7.49 -8.99 15.59
CA THR A 23 -7.11 -9.02 17.01
C THR A 23 -5.67 -8.63 17.30
N THR A 24 -4.85 -8.35 16.28
CA THR A 24 -3.40 -8.10 16.43
C THR A 24 -3.15 -6.63 16.77
N SER A 25 -2.78 -6.30 18.00
CA SER A 25 -2.51 -4.90 18.36
C SER A 25 -1.36 -4.29 17.58
N LEU A 26 -1.36 -2.97 17.41
CA LEU A 26 -0.36 -2.24 16.61
C LEU A 26 1.08 -2.57 17.03
N GLN A 27 1.32 -2.72 18.33
CA GLN A 27 2.65 -3.02 18.88
C GLN A 27 3.12 -4.47 18.60
N ARG A 28 2.18 -5.39 18.36
CA ARG A 28 2.45 -6.80 18.13
C ARG A 28 2.38 -7.19 16.66
N LEU A 29 2.01 -6.27 15.78
CA LEU A 29 1.88 -6.52 14.35
C LEU A 29 3.26 -6.76 13.73
N PRO A 30 3.55 -7.97 13.21
CA PRO A 30 4.84 -8.23 12.56
C PRO A 30 4.98 -7.36 11.31
N ILE A 31 6.17 -6.76 11.14
CA ILE A 31 6.42 -5.91 9.97
C ILE A 31 6.31 -6.67 8.65
N ASP A 32 6.60 -7.97 8.64
CA ASP A 32 6.46 -8.82 7.46
C ASP A 32 4.99 -9.01 7.06
N ASP A 33 4.09 -9.12 8.03
CA ASP A 33 2.65 -9.18 7.79
C ASP A 33 2.14 -7.85 7.24
N ALA A 34 2.58 -6.74 7.83
CA ALA A 34 2.22 -5.41 7.36
C ALA A 34 2.71 -5.14 5.92
N ARG A 35 3.95 -5.54 5.61
CA ARG A 35 4.52 -5.42 4.26
C ARG A 35 3.81 -6.31 3.26
N ARG A 36 3.43 -7.53 3.65
CA ARG A 36 2.64 -8.43 2.80
C ARG A 36 1.29 -7.81 2.45
N VAL A 37 0.59 -7.24 3.43
CA VAL A 37 -0.67 -6.51 3.19
C VAL A 37 -0.44 -5.29 2.29
N LEU A 38 0.65 -4.53 2.49
CA LEU A 38 1.00 -3.42 1.60
C LEU A 38 1.23 -3.88 0.15
N SER A 39 1.90 -5.01 -0.08
CA SER A 39 2.03 -5.58 -1.44
C SER A 39 0.69 -6.01 -2.03
N ARG A 40 -0.28 -6.44 -1.21
CA ARG A 40 -1.64 -6.77 -1.68
C ARG A 40 -2.43 -5.54 -2.10
N LEU A 41 -2.15 -4.37 -1.50
CA LEU A 41 -2.77 -3.12 -1.92
C LEU A 41 -2.41 -2.76 -3.37
N ASP A 42 -1.25 -3.18 -3.87
CA ASP A 42 -0.85 -3.01 -5.27
C ASP A 42 -1.76 -3.81 -6.20
N ASP A 43 -2.03 -5.07 -5.84
CA ASP A 43 -2.92 -5.95 -6.58
C ASP A 43 -4.36 -5.38 -6.58
N VAL A 44 -4.78 -4.78 -5.47
CA VAL A 44 -6.08 -4.10 -5.33
C VAL A 44 -6.13 -2.81 -6.15
N ASP A 45 -5.10 -1.97 -6.14
CA ASP A 45 -5.02 -0.79 -7.01
C ASP A 45 -5.17 -1.17 -8.48
N ALA A 46 -4.44 -2.21 -8.91
CA ALA A 46 -4.54 -2.72 -10.28
C ALA A 46 -5.93 -3.31 -10.59
N GLN A 47 -6.60 -3.93 -9.62
CA GLN A 47 -7.98 -4.40 -9.77
C GLN A 47 -8.98 -3.24 -9.85
N LEU A 48 -8.85 -2.22 -9.00
CA LEU A 48 -9.73 -1.04 -8.97
C LEU A 48 -9.62 -0.24 -10.26
N CYS A 49 -8.40 0.04 -10.73
CA CYS A 49 -8.16 0.70 -12.01
C CYS A 49 -8.78 -0.07 -13.18
N ARG A 50 -8.56 -1.39 -13.27
CA ARG A 50 -9.17 -2.24 -14.31
C ARG A 50 -10.70 -2.21 -14.26
N SER A 51 -11.29 -2.26 -13.06
CA SER A 51 -12.75 -2.24 -12.89
C SER A 51 -13.37 -0.90 -13.26
N ALA A 52 -12.64 0.20 -13.07
CA ALA A 52 -13.07 1.55 -13.42
C ALA A 52 -12.75 1.95 -14.87
N GLY A 53 -12.07 1.10 -15.65
CA GLY A 53 -11.59 1.44 -17.00
C GLY A 53 -10.48 2.50 -17.01
N VAL A 54 -9.76 2.67 -15.91
CA VAL A 54 -8.66 3.62 -15.77
C VAL A 54 -7.35 2.89 -16.09
N ALA A 55 -6.52 3.48 -16.95
CA ALA A 55 -5.18 2.95 -17.21
C ALA A 55 -4.37 2.94 -15.89
N VAL A 56 -3.85 1.77 -15.51
CA VAL A 56 -2.99 1.64 -14.33
C VAL A 56 -1.75 2.49 -14.57
N LEU A 57 -1.58 3.58 -13.80
CA LEU A 57 -0.33 4.33 -13.77
C LEU A 57 0.71 3.49 -13.05
N ILE A 58 1.35 2.58 -13.78
CA ILE A 58 2.62 1.99 -13.37
C ILE A 58 3.62 3.15 -13.47
N SER A 59 3.91 3.78 -12.33
CA SER A 59 4.97 4.78 -12.23
C SER A 59 6.32 4.07 -12.31
N ASP A 60 6.70 3.69 -13.53
CA ASP A 60 8.00 3.11 -13.84
C ASP A 60 8.53 3.75 -15.13
N SER A 61 9.06 4.96 -14.99
CA SER A 61 10.08 5.51 -15.90
C SER A 61 10.53 6.88 -15.41
N SER A 62 11.61 6.87 -14.63
CA SER A 62 12.52 8.01 -14.54
C SER A 62 13.59 7.80 -15.61
N GLU A 63 13.34 8.27 -16.83
CA GLU A 63 14.41 8.41 -17.83
C GLU A 63 14.05 9.47 -18.88
N GLY A 64 14.81 10.57 -18.87
CA GLY A 64 15.13 11.41 -20.03
C GLY A 64 14.00 12.04 -20.85
N ALA A 65 13.60 13.27 -20.49
CA ALA A 65 13.06 14.19 -21.49
C ALA A 65 13.41 15.65 -21.15
N VAL A 66 14.22 16.23 -22.04
CA VAL A 66 14.72 17.61 -22.11
C VAL A 66 13.58 18.65 -21.99
N PRO A 67 13.71 19.74 -21.20
CA PRO A 67 12.75 20.83 -21.25
C PRO A 67 13.14 21.78 -22.38
N CYS A 68 12.53 21.60 -23.56
CA CYS A 68 12.53 22.63 -24.59
C CYS A 68 11.13 23.28 -24.66
N THR A 69 11.16 24.60 -24.54
CA THR A 69 10.17 25.59 -25.00
C THR A 69 8.81 25.61 -24.31
N ALA A 70 8.66 26.65 -23.49
CA ALA A 70 7.41 27.16 -22.96
C ALA A 70 6.54 27.71 -24.10
N GLU A 71 5.38 27.07 -24.34
CA GLU A 71 4.21 27.73 -24.92
C GLU A 71 2.93 27.26 -24.22
N ARG A 72 2.38 28.18 -23.42
CA ARG A 72 0.96 28.53 -23.33
C ARG A 72 -0.05 27.41 -23.65
N GLY A 73 -0.53 26.75 -22.61
CA GLY A 73 -1.75 25.93 -22.65
C GLY A 73 -2.01 25.23 -21.33
N THR A 74 -2.74 25.88 -20.42
CA THR A 74 -3.18 25.29 -19.14
C THR A 74 -4.23 24.21 -19.41
N SER A 75 -3.79 23.04 -19.88
CA SER A 75 -4.60 21.83 -19.80
C SER A 75 -4.34 21.21 -18.44
N PRO A 76 -5.37 20.96 -17.60
CA PRO A 76 -5.18 20.16 -16.40
C PRO A 76 -4.64 18.81 -16.88
N SER A 77 -3.41 18.50 -16.47
CA SER A 77 -2.68 17.37 -17.00
C SER A 77 -3.50 16.10 -16.73
N ALA A 78 -3.63 15.20 -17.70
CA ALA A 78 -4.33 13.92 -17.50
C ALA A 78 -3.77 13.13 -16.30
N HIS A 79 -2.55 13.47 -15.86
CA HIS A 79 -1.91 12.96 -14.67
C HIS A 79 -2.61 13.41 -13.36
N ASP A 80 -3.12 14.63 -13.28
CA ASP A 80 -3.86 15.10 -12.09
C ASP A 80 -5.24 14.46 -12.00
N SER A 81 -5.93 14.31 -13.14
CA SER A 81 -7.24 13.63 -13.20
C SER A 81 -7.13 12.15 -12.84
N SER A 82 -6.10 11.45 -13.30
CA SER A 82 -5.89 10.03 -12.99
C SER A 82 -5.49 9.80 -11.53
N MET A 83 -4.66 10.66 -10.95
CA MET A 83 -4.34 10.61 -9.51
C MET A 83 -5.58 10.87 -8.64
N GLY A 84 -6.40 11.86 -8.99
CA GLY A 84 -7.68 12.11 -8.33
C GLY A 84 -8.63 10.91 -8.42
N THR A 85 -8.67 10.26 -9.58
CA THR A 85 -9.50 9.06 -9.81
C THR A 85 -9.06 7.88 -8.94
N LEU A 86 -7.75 7.57 -8.88
CA LEU A 86 -7.26 6.46 -8.06
C LEU A 86 -7.49 6.72 -6.56
N LYS A 87 -7.27 7.96 -6.10
CA LYS A 87 -7.58 8.33 -4.71
C LYS A 87 -9.07 8.07 -4.40
N GLN A 88 -9.97 8.49 -5.27
CA GLN A 88 -11.41 8.26 -5.10
C GLN A 88 -11.78 6.76 -5.10
N LEU A 89 -11.16 5.96 -5.97
CA LEU A 89 -11.35 4.51 -6.00
C LEU A 89 -10.90 3.85 -4.70
N ARG A 90 -9.73 4.24 -4.17
CA ARG A 90 -9.22 3.76 -2.88
C ARG A 90 -10.14 4.14 -1.73
N SER A 91 -10.60 5.40 -1.66
CA SER A 91 -11.53 5.84 -0.60
C SER A 91 -12.87 5.10 -0.69
N THR A 92 -13.39 4.88 -1.90
CA THR A 92 -14.63 4.11 -2.11
C THR A 92 -14.45 2.67 -1.67
N PHE A 93 -13.31 2.04 -2.00
CA PHE A 93 -12.99 0.68 -1.55
C PHE A 93 -12.83 0.63 -0.02
N ALA A 94 -12.10 1.58 0.57
CA ALA A 94 -11.92 1.67 2.01
C ALA A 94 -13.26 1.84 2.75
N ALA A 95 -14.21 2.59 2.18
CA ALA A 95 -15.56 2.75 2.73
C ALA A 95 -16.41 1.46 2.67
N GLN A 96 -16.07 0.50 1.82
CA GLN A 96 -16.74 -0.81 1.73
C GLN A 96 -16.17 -1.85 2.71
N LEU A 97 -14.99 -1.59 3.29
CA LEU A 97 -14.41 -2.44 4.32
C LEU A 97 -15.23 -2.35 5.62
N THR A 98 -15.25 -3.42 6.40
CA THR A 98 -15.82 -3.39 7.75
C THR A 98 -14.99 -2.48 8.65
N ILE A 99 -15.57 -2.00 9.76
CA ILE A 99 -14.83 -1.18 10.74
C ILE A 99 -13.59 -1.92 11.25
N SER A 100 -13.70 -3.23 11.55
CA SER A 100 -12.57 -4.07 11.95
C SER A 100 -11.46 -4.12 10.89
N GLN A 101 -11.83 -4.24 9.61
CA GLN A 101 -10.89 -4.26 8.49
C GLN A 101 -10.21 -2.90 8.28
N GLN A 102 -10.96 -1.80 8.42
CA GLN A 102 -10.40 -0.44 8.39
C GLN A 102 -9.39 -0.23 9.51
N ASP A 103 -9.70 -0.67 10.73
CA ASP A 103 -8.79 -0.54 11.88
C ASP A 103 -7.56 -1.45 11.73
N ALA A 104 -7.71 -2.66 11.17
CA ALA A 104 -6.58 -3.53 10.80
C ALA A 104 -5.69 -2.90 9.73
N LEU A 105 -6.28 -2.34 8.68
CA LEU A 105 -5.55 -1.67 7.61
C LEU A 105 -4.82 -0.42 8.14
N MET A 106 -5.46 0.38 8.98
CA MET A 106 -4.83 1.55 9.60
C MET A 106 -3.61 1.16 10.45
N ARG A 107 -3.70 0.05 11.22
CA ARG A 107 -2.55 -0.48 11.98
C ARG A 107 -1.42 -0.93 11.07
N VAL A 108 -1.73 -1.62 9.97
CA VAL A 108 -0.75 -2.02 8.95
C VAL A 108 -0.01 -0.80 8.40
N LEU A 109 -0.74 0.24 8.01
CA LEU A 109 -0.15 1.46 7.47
C LEU A 109 0.75 2.14 8.51
N TYR A 110 0.33 2.22 9.78
CA TYR A 110 1.18 2.77 10.85
C TYR A 110 2.42 1.94 11.13
N ALA A 111 2.33 0.60 11.13
CA ALA A 111 3.50 -0.26 11.30
C ALA A 111 4.53 -0.05 10.16
N CYS A 112 4.06 0.05 8.91
CA CYS A 112 4.90 0.37 7.76
C CYS A 112 5.52 1.77 7.87
N MET A 113 4.75 2.80 8.24
CA MET A 113 5.27 4.16 8.42
C MET A 113 6.32 4.24 9.54
N ALA A 114 6.09 3.55 10.66
CA ALA A 114 7.05 3.47 11.76
C ALA A 114 8.35 2.77 11.32
N SER A 115 8.26 1.71 10.52
CA SER A 115 9.43 1.03 9.93
C SER A 115 10.21 1.95 9.00
N CYS A 116 9.55 2.78 8.19
CA CYS A 116 10.20 3.80 7.36
C CYS A 116 10.91 4.86 8.19
N ALA A 117 10.28 5.34 9.27
CA ALA A 117 10.87 6.34 10.16
C ALA A 117 12.07 5.81 10.96
N SER A 118 12.08 4.51 11.27
CA SER A 118 13.15 3.88 12.05
C SER A 118 14.46 3.71 11.28
N GLY A 119 14.51 4.04 9.98
CA GLY A 119 15.78 4.10 9.25
C GLY A 119 16.58 2.80 9.27
N VAL A 120 15.95 1.62 9.22
CA VAL A 120 16.64 0.36 8.89
C VAL A 120 16.96 0.39 7.39
N THR A 121 17.82 1.34 7.04
CA THR A 121 18.35 1.69 5.72
C THR A 121 19.85 1.53 5.81
N ALA A 122 20.28 0.28 5.96
CA ALA A 122 21.49 -0.32 5.38
C ALA A 122 21.77 -1.62 6.15
N PRO A 123 21.73 -2.81 5.52
CA PRO A 123 22.71 -3.80 5.92
C PRO A 123 24.06 -3.15 5.67
N THR A 124 24.85 -2.94 6.72
CA THR A 124 26.29 -2.75 6.58
C THR A 124 26.77 -3.82 5.60
N SER A 125 27.38 -3.37 4.51
CA SER A 125 27.88 -4.18 3.39
C SER A 125 29.08 -5.05 3.80
N GLU A 126 29.01 -5.70 4.96
CA GLU A 126 30.05 -6.57 5.54
C GLU A 126 29.48 -7.90 6.10
N ALA A 127 28.17 -8.16 6.04
CA ALA A 127 27.58 -9.43 6.51
C ALA A 127 27.28 -10.46 5.40
N SER A 128 27.66 -10.20 4.15
CA SER A 128 27.26 -11.00 2.98
C SER A 128 28.11 -12.25 2.70
N CYS A 129 28.95 -12.73 3.62
CA CYS A 129 29.81 -13.88 3.34
C CYS A 129 29.27 -15.27 3.73
N TRP A 130 28.19 -15.42 4.52
CA TRP A 130 27.83 -16.76 5.04
C TRP A 130 26.34 -17.07 5.28
N ALA A 131 25.39 -16.31 4.73
CA ALA A 131 23.96 -16.59 4.93
C ALA A 131 23.32 -17.35 3.75
N PRO A 132 22.57 -18.45 4.00
CA PRO A 132 21.92 -19.23 2.95
C PRO A 132 20.87 -18.40 2.19
N ILE A 133 20.73 -18.70 0.90
CA ILE A 133 20.02 -17.99 -0.19
C ILE A 133 18.49 -17.82 0.03
N GLY A 134 17.96 -17.99 1.24
CA GLY A 134 16.52 -18.00 1.52
C GLY A 134 15.95 -16.88 2.40
N ALA A 135 16.76 -15.98 2.97
CA ALA A 135 16.32 -15.08 4.07
C ALA A 135 16.41 -13.56 3.78
N HIS A 136 16.69 -13.14 2.55
CA HIS A 136 17.01 -11.74 2.24
C HIS A 136 15.87 -11.04 1.49
N ASN A 137 15.02 -10.29 2.20
CA ASN A 137 14.41 -9.00 1.76
C ASN A 137 13.33 -8.46 2.72
N ALA A 138 12.97 -9.18 3.77
CA ALA A 138 11.99 -8.76 4.80
C ALA A 138 12.26 -7.38 5.43
N HIS A 139 13.53 -6.96 5.50
CA HIS A 139 13.96 -5.69 6.12
C HIS A 139 14.49 -4.64 5.13
N ALA A 140 14.39 -4.86 3.82
CA ALA A 140 14.80 -3.83 2.85
C ALA A 140 13.95 -2.56 3.04
N PRO A 141 14.50 -1.35 2.92
CA PRO A 141 13.67 -0.15 2.95
C PRO A 141 12.65 -0.17 1.82
N LEU A 142 11.45 0.38 2.08
CA LEU A 142 10.45 0.54 1.03
C LEU A 142 11.02 1.44 -0.08
N SER A 143 10.73 1.10 -1.34
CA SER A 143 11.07 1.96 -2.47
C SER A 143 10.35 3.32 -2.34
N PRO A 144 10.84 4.40 -2.96
CA PRO A 144 10.14 5.69 -2.96
C PRO A 144 8.69 5.59 -3.47
N ALA A 145 8.43 4.72 -4.45
CA ALA A 145 7.09 4.41 -4.92
C ALA A 145 6.23 3.72 -3.85
N GLY A 146 6.81 2.78 -3.10
CA GLY A 146 6.14 2.11 -1.98
C GLY A 146 5.80 3.06 -0.83
N VAL A 147 6.69 3.99 -0.50
CA VAL A 147 6.44 5.04 0.51
C VAL A 147 5.32 5.97 0.06
N ARG A 148 5.35 6.42 -1.20
CA ARG A 148 4.28 7.25 -1.76
C ARG A 148 2.92 6.54 -1.69
N ARG A 149 2.86 5.27 -2.10
CA ARG A 149 1.64 4.46 -2.06
C ARG A 149 1.11 4.29 -0.64
N LEU A 150 2.00 4.06 0.33
CA LEU A 150 1.66 3.98 1.75
C LEU A 150 0.91 5.23 2.23
N TYR A 151 1.43 6.42 1.92
CA TYR A 151 0.78 7.68 2.27
C TYR A 151 -0.53 7.93 1.50
N GLU A 152 -0.60 7.53 0.24
CA GLU A 152 -1.83 7.67 -0.55
C GLU A 152 -2.96 6.76 -0.03
N TRP A 153 -2.65 5.53 0.39
CA TRP A 153 -3.61 4.63 1.04
C TRP A 153 -4.00 5.11 2.43
N HIS A 154 -3.06 5.67 3.21
CA HIS A 154 -3.38 6.31 4.48
C HIS A 154 -4.36 7.48 4.28
N ALA A 155 -4.10 8.37 3.31
CA ALA A 155 -5.00 9.47 3.00
C ALA A 155 -6.38 8.97 2.55
N ALA A 156 -6.43 7.95 1.70
CA ALA A 156 -7.70 7.40 1.22
C ALA A 156 -8.52 6.73 2.33
N LEU A 157 -7.86 6.01 3.24
CA LEU A 157 -8.49 5.38 4.40
C LEU A 157 -8.96 6.43 5.42
N HIS A 158 -8.17 7.47 5.67
CA HIS A 158 -8.55 8.60 6.52
C HIS A 158 -9.78 9.32 5.98
N ASP A 159 -9.82 9.60 4.67
CA ASP A 159 -10.99 10.21 4.00
C ASP A 159 -12.25 9.34 4.13
N ALA A 160 -12.11 8.00 4.17
CA ALA A 160 -13.23 7.07 4.22
C ALA A 160 -13.74 6.78 5.65
N ALA A 161 -12.84 6.61 6.62
CA ALA A 161 -13.16 6.15 7.97
C ALA A 161 -13.13 7.29 9.03
N GLY A 162 -12.58 8.44 8.66
CA GLY A 162 -12.38 9.59 9.54
C GLY A 162 -11.39 9.36 10.67
N ASP A 163 -11.32 10.32 11.58
CA ASP A 163 -10.39 10.30 12.73
C ASP A 163 -10.65 9.12 13.68
N GLY A 164 -11.86 8.55 13.66
CA GLY A 164 -12.22 7.40 14.50
C GLY A 164 -11.34 6.18 14.24
N ALA A 165 -10.99 5.89 12.98
CA ALA A 165 -10.10 4.76 12.66
C ALA A 165 -8.67 4.99 13.13
N VAL A 166 -8.18 6.23 13.06
CA VAL A 166 -6.87 6.62 13.60
C VAL A 166 -6.83 6.37 15.10
N VAL A 167 -7.83 6.87 15.84
CA VAL A 167 -7.90 6.71 17.29
C VAL A 167 -7.99 5.23 17.68
N ARG A 168 -8.87 4.45 17.03
CA ARG A 168 -9.02 3.01 17.33
C ARG A 168 -7.75 2.22 17.03
N ALA A 169 -7.06 2.51 15.92
CA ALA A 169 -5.79 1.87 15.60
C ALA A 169 -4.71 2.17 16.65
N LEU A 170 -4.59 3.42 17.08
CA LEU A 170 -3.63 3.84 18.11
C LEU A 170 -3.96 3.31 19.51
N MET A 171 -5.25 3.10 19.81
CA MET A 171 -5.72 2.55 21.08
C MET A 171 -5.67 1.03 21.14
N SER A 172 -5.36 0.35 20.02
CA SER A 172 -5.16 -1.09 20.01
C SER A 172 -3.91 -1.45 20.84
N ARG A 173 -4.12 -2.01 22.03
CA ARG A 173 -3.08 -2.47 22.96
C ARG A 173 -3.11 -3.97 23.06
#